data_AF-A0A1G3JI11-F1
#
_entry.id   AF-A0A1G3JI11-F1
#
_cell.length_a   1.000
_cell.length_b   1.000
_cell.length_c   1.000
_cell.angle_alpha   90.00
_cell.angle_beta   90.00
_cell.angle_gamma   90.00
#
_symmetry.space_group_name_H-M   'P 1'
#
loop_
_entity.id
_entity.type
_entity.pdbx_description
1 polymer ?
#
loop_
_entity_poly.entity_id
_entity_poly.type
_entity_poly.pdbx_seq_one_letter_code
_entity_poly.pdbx_strand_id
1 'polypeptide(L)'
;MDIYIYWFLLALVLVGLEIATGTFYLLVIAVALAVGGAAAALGLALVWQLVLSAVTGFAGTIMLRRWKSGRSSSTPDIGLDIGLPVKVINWNDDGTARVFYRGAEWD
;
A
#
# COMPACT_ATOMS: atom_id res chain seq x y z
N MET A 1 -30.10 20.39 -8.18
CA MET A 1 -28.93 19.76 -7.54
C MET A 1 -27.75 19.96 -8.46
N ASP A 2 -26.75 20.69 -7.99
CA ASP A 2 -25.58 21.01 -8.79
C ASP A 2 -24.68 19.78 -8.96
N ILE A 3 -24.05 19.64 -10.13
CA ILE A 3 -23.26 18.47 -10.52
C ILE A 3 -22.12 18.14 -9.53
N TYR A 4 -21.55 19.15 -8.85
CA TYR A 4 -20.49 18.96 -7.86
C TYR A 4 -20.92 18.13 -6.64
N ILE A 5 -22.21 18.14 -6.28
CA ILE A 5 -22.73 17.38 -5.13
C ILE A 5 -22.55 15.88 -5.36
N TYR A 6 -22.83 15.40 -6.58
CA TYR A 6 -22.68 13.99 -6.92
C TYR A 6 -21.22 13.54 -6.87
N TRP A 7 -20.29 14.40 -7.30
CA TRP A 7 -18.85 14.13 -7.22
C TRP A 7 -18.39 13.92 -5.77
N PHE A 8 -18.77 14.83 -4.86
CA PHE A 8 -18.38 14.71 -3.45
C PHE A 8 -19.10 13.57 -2.73
N LEU A 9 -20.36 13.28 -3.08
CA LEU A 9 -21.09 12.14 -2.52
C LEU A 9 -20.42 10.81 -2.91
N LEU A 10 -20.07 10.63 -4.18
CA LEU A 10 -19.34 9.44 -4.63
C LEU A 10 -17.95 9.35 -3.97
N ALA A 11 -17.23 10.46 -3.83
CA ALA A 11 -15.94 10.49 -3.14
C ALA A 11 -16.08 10.04 -1.67
N LEU A 12 -17.11 10.52 -0.96
CA LEU A 12 -17.38 10.15 0.43
C LEU A 12 -17.69 8.65 0.57
N VAL A 13 -18.52 8.11 -0.32
CA VAL A 13 -18.84 6.66 -0.35
C VAL A 13 -17.58 5.83 -0.54
N LEU A 14 -16.69 6.23 -1.46
CA LEU A 14 -15.43 5.52 -1.70
C LEU A 14 -14.49 5.57 -0.48
N VAL A 15 -14.44 6.68 0.25
CA VAL A 15 -13.68 6.75 1.51
C VAL A 15 -14.25 5.79 2.56
N GLY A 16 -15.58 5.72 2.70
CA GLY A 16 -16.22 4.78 3.62
C GLY A 16 -15.93 3.32 3.25
N LEU A 17 -15.99 2.98 1.96
CA LEU A 17 -15.65 1.64 1.46
C LEU A 17 -14.17 1.31 1.66
N GLU A 18 -13.28 2.30 1.55
CA GLU A 18 -11.86 2.10 1.83
C GLU A 18 -11.64 1.66 3.29
N ILE A 19 -12.27 2.36 4.23
CA ILE A 19 -12.16 2.03 5.66
C ILE A 19 -12.72 0.63 5.94
N ALA A 20 -13.79 0.24 5.26
CA ALA A 20 -14.39 -1.09 5.40
C ALA A 20 -13.52 -2.23 4.81
N THR A 21 -12.77 -1.95 3.73
CA THR A 21 -11.97 -2.97 3.02
C THR A 21 -10.51 -3.00 3.43
N GLY A 22 -10.01 -1.92 4.04
CA GLY A 22 -8.60 -1.78 4.44
C GLY A 22 -7.63 -1.69 3.26
N THR A 23 -8.10 -1.33 2.06
CA THR A 23 -7.23 -1.16 0.89
C THR A 23 -6.67 0.28 0.80
N PHE A 24 -5.96 0.60 -0.28
CA PHE A 24 -5.51 1.96 -0.57
C PHE A 24 -5.90 2.42 -2.00
N TYR A 25 -6.65 1.59 -2.72
CA TYR A 25 -7.00 1.86 -4.12
C TYR A 25 -8.23 2.76 -4.23
N LEU A 26 -9.19 2.59 -3.32
CA LEU A 26 -10.43 3.36 -3.34
C LEU A 26 -10.18 4.82 -2.91
N LEU A 27 -9.20 5.05 -2.04
CA LEU A 27 -8.81 6.39 -1.62
C LEU A 27 -8.23 7.21 -2.78
N VAL A 28 -7.46 6.58 -3.68
CA VAL A 28 -6.95 7.24 -4.89
C VAL A 28 -8.10 7.67 -5.79
N ILE A 29 -9.11 6.82 -5.97
CA ILE A 29 -10.28 7.13 -6.77
C ILE A 29 -11.12 8.22 -6.09
N ALA A 30 -11.28 8.18 -4.76
CA ALA A 30 -11.99 9.21 -4.01
C ALA A 30 -11.35 10.60 -4.18
N VAL A 31 -10.01 10.68 -4.11
CA VAL A 31 -9.27 11.93 -4.37
C VAL A 31 -9.47 12.40 -5.81
N ALA A 32 -9.43 11.49 -6.79
CA ALA A 32 -9.70 11.82 -8.19
C ALA A 32 -11.11 12.43 -8.38
N LEU A 33 -12.12 11.83 -7.76
CA LEU A 33 -13.48 12.35 -7.79
C LEU A 33 -13.60 13.71 -7.07
N ALA A 34 -12.90 13.92 -5.96
CA ALA A 34 -12.88 15.19 -5.26
C ALA A 34 -12.27 16.31 -6.13
N VAL A 35 -11.23 16.01 -6.92
CA VAL A 35 -10.65 16.95 -7.90
C VAL A 35 -11.65 17.27 -9.01
N GLY A 36 -12.37 16.27 -9.54
CA GLY A 36 -13.46 16.48 -10.51
C GLY A 36 -14.61 17.34 -9.94
N GLY A 37 -14.97 17.12 -8.68
CA GLY A 37 -15.96 17.92 -7.94
C GLY A 37 -15.52 19.36 -7.68
N ALA A 38 -14.23 19.57 -7.38
CA ALA A 38 -13.66 20.91 -7.26
C ALA A 38 -13.70 21.65 -8.61
N ALA A 39 -13.37 20.95 -9.71
CA ALA A 39 -13.48 21.52 -11.05
C ALA A 39 -14.93 21.89 -11.40
N ALA A 40 -15.89 21.06 -11.01
CA ALA A 40 -17.31 21.35 -11.16
C ALA A 40 -17.76 22.57 -10.35
N ALA A 41 -17.27 22.71 -9.11
CA ALA A 41 -17.55 23.88 -8.26
C ALA A 41 -16.98 25.18 -8.83
N LEU A 42 -15.87 25.10 -9.58
CA LEU A 42 -15.28 26.24 -10.32
C LEU A 42 -16.03 26.57 -11.63
N GLY A 43 -17.10 25.84 -11.97
CA GLY A 43 -17.88 26.08 -13.18
C GLY A 43 -17.24 25.57 -14.47
N LEU A 44 -16.22 24.71 -14.38
CA LEU A 44 -15.60 24.09 -15.56
C LEU A 44 -16.59 23.14 -16.26
N ALA A 45 -16.49 23.06 -17.59
CA ALA A 45 -17.31 22.15 -18.38
C ALA A 45 -17.08 20.68 -17.99
N LEU A 46 -18.10 19.83 -18.20
CA LEU A 46 -18.07 18.40 -17.85
C LEU A 46 -16.81 17.68 -18.37
N VAL A 47 -16.38 18.01 -19.59
CA VAL A 47 -15.16 17.45 -20.20
C VAL A 47 -13.94 17.68 -19.32
N TRP A 48 -13.75 18.90 -18.81
CA TRP A 48 -12.61 19.24 -17.95
C TRP A 48 -12.70 18.57 -16.58
N GLN A 49 -13.90 18.41 -16.02
CA GLN A 49 -14.12 17.66 -14.78
C GLN A 49 -13.65 16.21 -14.92
N LEU A 50 -14.04 15.54 -16.01
CA LEU A 50 -13.66 14.17 -16.31
C LEU A 50 -12.16 14.01 -16.58
N VAL A 51 -11.57 14.93 -17.36
CA VAL A 51 -10.13 14.92 -17.67
C VAL A 51 -9.30 15.07 -16.39
N LEU A 52 -9.62 16.05 -15.55
CA LEU A 52 -8.88 16.28 -14.29
C LEU A 52 -9.01 15.10 -13.33
N SER A 53 -10.21 14.52 -13.21
CA SER A 53 -10.44 13.31 -12.42
C SER A 53 -9.61 12.13 -12.97
N ALA A 54 -9.67 11.87 -14.27
CA ALA A 54 -8.94 10.74 -14.88
C ALA A 54 -7.42 10.86 -14.72
N VAL A 55 -6.86 12.05 -14.96
CA VAL A 55 -5.43 12.32 -14.80
C VAL A 55 -5.00 12.12 -13.35
N THR A 56 -5.77 12.64 -12.39
CA THR A 56 -5.49 12.49 -10.96
C THR A 56 -5.50 11.02 -10.53
N GLY A 57 -6.52 10.25 -10.95
CA GLY A 57 -6.64 8.82 -10.63
C GLY A 57 -5.50 7.98 -11.22
N PHE A 58 -5.13 8.26 -12.46
CA PHE A 58 -4.01 7.58 -13.14
C PHE A 58 -2.66 7.90 -12.47
N ALA A 59 -2.39 9.18 -12.20
CA ALA A 59 -1.19 9.62 -11.51
C ALA A 59 -1.07 9.02 -10.10
N GLY A 60 -2.16 9.03 -9.33
CA GLY A 60 -2.20 8.45 -7.98
C GLY A 60 -1.93 6.94 -7.99
N THR A 61 -2.49 6.21 -8.96
CA THR A 61 -2.30 4.76 -9.08
C THR A 61 -0.86 4.41 -9.46
N ILE A 62 -0.26 5.15 -10.39
CA ILE A 62 1.16 4.98 -10.75
C ILE A 62 2.06 5.28 -9.56
N MET A 63 1.80 6.38 -8.85
CA MET A 63 2.58 6.77 -7.67
C MET A 63 2.53 5.69 -6.60
N LEU A 64 1.33 5.15 -6.30
CA LEU A 64 1.15 4.07 -5.34
C LEU A 64 1.87 2.78 -5.78
N ARG A 65 1.80 2.43 -7.06
CA ARG A 65 2.49 1.26 -7.62
C ARG A 65 4.01 1.40 -7.50
N ARG A 66 4.56 2.58 -7.78
CA ARG A 66 6.00 2.86 -7.61
C ARG A 66 6.41 2.80 -6.13
N TRP A 67 5.57 3.31 -5.23
CA TRP A 67 5.84 3.29 -3.79
C TRP A 67 5.83 1.88 -3.19
N LYS A 68 4.92 1.00 -3.63
CA LYS A 68 4.96 -0.41 -3.27
C LYS A 68 6.18 -1.12 -3.86
N SER A 69 6.55 -0.81 -5.10
CA SER A 69 7.71 -1.44 -5.77
C SER A 69 9.05 -1.11 -5.11
N GLY A 70 9.21 0.10 -4.56
CA GLY A 70 10.44 0.52 -3.86
C GLY A 70 10.64 -0.15 -2.49
N ARG A 71 9.62 -0.83 -1.95
CA ARG A 71 9.70 -1.61 -0.70
C ARG A 71 10.08 -3.08 -0.93
N SER A 72 10.43 -3.46 -2.17
CA SER A 72 10.75 -4.85 -2.54
C SER A 72 12.25 -5.14 -2.72
N SER A 73 13.15 -4.32 -2.17
CA SER A 73 14.61 -4.57 -2.22
C SER A 73 15.28 -4.71 -0.85
N SER A 74 14.48 -4.81 0.20
CA SER A 74 14.93 -5.34 1.47
C SER A 74 13.91 -6.41 1.80
N THR A 75 14.08 -7.60 1.23
CA THR A 75 13.64 -8.80 1.93
C THR A 75 14.21 -8.62 3.34
N PRO A 76 13.38 -8.33 4.38
CA PRO A 76 13.85 -8.67 5.72
C PRO A 76 14.21 -10.14 5.58
N ASP A 77 15.31 -10.59 6.14
CA ASP A 77 15.60 -12.00 6.12
C ASP A 77 14.46 -12.69 6.90
N ILE A 78 13.36 -13.05 6.22
CA ILE A 78 12.15 -13.63 6.80
C ILE A 78 12.38 -15.13 6.92
N GLY A 79 13.63 -15.52 7.22
CA GLY A 79 13.89 -16.83 7.77
C GLY A 79 12.99 -16.92 8.99
N LEU A 80 12.00 -17.81 8.93
CA LEU A 80 11.11 -18.17 10.05
C LEU A 80 11.88 -18.60 11.32
N ASP A 81 13.20 -18.64 11.20
CA ASP A 81 14.17 -19.24 12.09
C ASP A 81 14.89 -18.17 12.92
N ILE A 82 14.79 -16.89 12.55
CA ILE A 82 15.43 -15.78 13.25
C ILE A 82 14.69 -15.48 14.57
N GLY A 83 15.44 -15.46 15.68
CA GLY A 83 14.91 -15.20 17.02
C GLY A 83 14.34 -16.43 17.72
N LEU A 84 14.40 -17.60 17.08
CA LEU A 84 14.04 -18.86 17.74
C LEU A 84 15.21 -19.37 18.61
N PRO A 85 14.91 -19.92 19.81
CA PRO A 85 15.93 -20.55 20.63
C PRO A 85 16.46 -21.82 19.95
N VAL A 86 17.78 -21.98 19.96
CA VAL A 86 18.47 -23.17 19.44
C VAL A 86 19.12 -23.95 20.59
N LYS A 87 19.25 -25.27 20.44
CA LYS A 87 19.95 -26.09 21.41
C LYS A 87 21.43 -26.17 21.03
N VAL A 88 22.30 -25.56 21.82
CA VAL A 88 23.75 -25.70 21.66
C VAL A 88 24.18 -27.10 22.07
N ILE A 89 24.80 -27.84 21.14
CA ILE A 89 25.36 -29.17 21.37
C ILE A 89 26.80 -29.04 21.88
N ASN A 90 27.62 -28.22 21.21
CA ASN A 90 29.02 -28.04 21.55
C ASN A 90 29.51 -26.62 21.20
N TRP A 91 30.48 -26.11 21.97
CA TRP A 91 31.24 -24.92 21.62
C TRP A 91 32.57 -25.35 21.00
N ASN A 92 32.91 -24.78 19.85
CA ASN A 92 34.16 -25.03 19.16
C ASN A 92 35.23 -24.03 19.63
N ASP A 93 36.50 -24.42 19.57
CA ASP A 93 37.64 -23.60 20.03
C ASP A 93 37.86 -22.34 19.18
N ASP A 94 37.27 -22.26 17.98
CA ASP A 94 37.27 -21.11 17.08
C ASP A 94 36.19 -20.05 17.43
N GLY A 95 35.41 -20.30 18.48
CA GLY A 95 34.32 -19.44 18.92
C GLY A 95 32.99 -19.67 18.21
N THR A 96 32.89 -20.68 17.35
CA THR A 96 31.61 -21.13 16.76
C THR A 96 30.90 -22.12 17.68
N ALA A 97 29.63 -22.40 17.41
CA ALA A 97 28.82 -23.30 18.24
C ALA A 97 28.01 -24.23 17.36
N ARG A 98 28.19 -25.53 17.56
CA ARG A 98 27.34 -26.54 16.92
C ARG A 98 25.96 -26.53 17.57
N VAL A 99 24.91 -26.29 16.79
CA VAL A 99 23.52 -26.21 17.24
C VAL A 99 22.64 -27.27 16.60
N PHE A 100 21.67 -27.79 17.35
CA PHE A 100 20.60 -28.62 16.81
C PHE A 100 19.41 -27.75 16.47
N TYR A 101 19.03 -27.71 15.19
CA TYR A 101 17.89 -26.93 14.73
C TYR A 101 17.12 -27.68 13.63
N ARG A 102 15.79 -27.79 13.81
CA ARG A 102 14.86 -28.48 12.89
C ARG A 102 15.27 -29.91 12.49
N GLY A 103 15.86 -30.68 13.40
CA GLY A 103 16.22 -32.07 13.15
C GLY A 103 17.58 -32.28 12.49
N ALA A 104 18.36 -31.22 12.32
CA ALA A 104 19.73 -31.26 11.79
C ALA A 104 20.72 -30.54 12.72
N GLU A 105 21.98 -30.93 12.64
CA GLU A 105 23.11 -30.25 13.29
C GLU A 105 23.70 -29.22 12.33
N TRP A 106 23.95 -28.02 12.83
CA TRP A 106 24.53 -26.88 12.11
C TRP A 106 25.72 -26.35 12.90
N ASP A 107 26.75 -25.83 12.22
CA ASP A 107 27.94 -25.21 12.81
C ASP A 107 27.86 -23.68 12.83
#